data_AF-R7TYR0-F1
#
_entry.id   AF-R7TYR0-F1
#
_cell.length_a   1.000
_cell.length_b   1.000
_cell.length_c   1.000
_cell.angle_alpha   90.00
_cell.angle_beta   90.00
_cell.angle_gamma   90.00
#
_symmetry.space_group_name_H-M   'P 1'
#
loop_
_entity.id
_entity.type
_entity.pdbx_description
1 polymer ?
#
loop_
_entity_poly.entity_id
_entity_poly.type
_entity_poly.pdbx_seq_one_letter_code
_entity_poly.pdbx_strand_id
1 'polypeptide(L)'
;MASCPDWHVGAMNILEQKAKNSLEVTLRSLNQKGAIFADARQYQCSVDVWLDAFDLAKAEGGGRVPREARKTLQSLCMVLLEMDEAHTEGTSKESVKYDDVKTVFDAICDEVEASHRDDDFTKPGVVEEFDMVIRRLLHLMHLLDKIAVERNQALALRYRLHRLLRANICVEYSGTLLHIAMDPNTSAYGPGGGDLSAEFPNEAMTLLLVGCGAEVNAKNNLGDTPLHSFSRLACNLMDKKQAEVIADILISNGSHIDARNNRGDFATRGLERLSLDVLKTKRRVSGV
;
A
#
# COMPACT_ATOMS: atom_id res chain seq x y z
N MET A 1 53.59 -3.93 8.42
CA MET A 1 52.18 -3.53 8.29
C MET A 1 52.13 -2.03 8.52
N ALA A 2 52.12 -1.23 7.45
CA ALA A 2 52.13 0.22 7.56
C ALA A 2 50.69 0.72 7.74
N SER A 3 50.39 1.28 8.92
CA SER A 3 49.12 1.95 9.20
C SER A 3 49.00 3.21 8.32
N CYS A 4 47.83 3.37 7.70
CA CYS A 4 47.51 4.55 6.89
C CYS A 4 47.56 5.82 7.76
N PRO A 5 48.17 6.94 7.32
CA PRO A 5 48.27 8.16 8.11
C PRO A 5 46.89 8.79 8.41
N ASP A 6 46.63 9.17 9.66
CA ASP A 6 45.35 9.72 10.15
C ASP A 6 44.81 10.94 9.36
N TRP A 7 45.69 11.70 8.69
CA TRP A 7 45.28 12.86 7.88
C TRP A 7 44.62 12.46 6.55
N HIS A 8 44.94 11.30 5.98
CA HIS A 8 44.28 10.79 4.78
C HIS A 8 42.83 10.43 5.08
N VAL A 9 42.57 9.85 6.26
CA VAL A 9 41.23 9.55 6.75
C VAL A 9 40.44 10.85 6.99
N GLY A 10 41.07 11.88 7.56
CA GLY A 10 40.46 13.21 7.73
C GLY A 10 40.10 13.89 6.41
N ALA A 11 40.97 13.84 5.39
CA ALA A 11 40.71 14.42 4.08
C ALA A 11 39.60 13.67 3.31
N MET A 12 39.56 12.34 3.38
CA MET A 12 38.45 11.55 2.85
C MET A 12 37.13 11.91 3.53
N ASN A 13 37.09 11.98 4.86
CA ASN A 13 35.89 12.35 5.61
C ASN A 13 35.35 13.74 5.22
N ILE A 14 36.24 14.72 4.98
CA ILE A 14 35.83 16.08 4.55
C ILE A 14 35.25 16.05 3.13
N LEU A 15 35.85 15.29 2.21
CA LEU A 15 35.35 15.14 0.84
C LEU A 15 34.02 14.40 0.79
N GLU A 16 33.88 13.32 1.56
CA GLU A 16 32.62 12.60 1.73
C GLU A 16 31.54 13.50 2.31
N GLN A 17 31.85 14.29 3.34
CA GLN A 17 30.89 15.20 3.94
C GLN A 17 30.46 16.31 2.96
N LYS A 18 31.39 16.82 2.15
CA LYS A 18 31.10 17.83 1.13
C LYS A 18 30.26 17.25 -0.02
N ALA A 19 30.54 16.01 -0.42
CA ALA A 19 29.75 15.28 -1.41
C ALA A 19 28.33 15.03 -0.90
N LYS A 20 28.17 14.56 0.35
CA LYS A 20 26.86 14.37 1.00
C LYS A 20 26.06 15.67 1.10
N ASN A 21 26.71 16.76 1.51
CA ASN A 21 26.05 18.08 1.56
C ASN A 21 25.61 18.56 0.17
N SER A 22 26.43 18.34 -0.86
CA SER A 22 26.09 18.68 -2.25
C SER A 22 24.92 17.84 -2.77
N LEU A 23 24.89 16.55 -2.41
CA LEU A 23 23.82 15.62 -2.75
C LEU A 23 22.49 16.02 -2.09
N GLU A 24 22.50 16.31 -0.79
CA GLU A 24 21.29 16.76 -0.08
C GLU A 24 20.70 18.04 -0.69
N VAL A 25 21.55 19.00 -1.06
CA VAL A 25 21.11 20.23 -1.74
C VAL A 25 20.49 19.90 -3.10
N THR A 26 21.09 18.98 -3.84
CA THR A 26 20.59 18.53 -5.15
C THR A 26 19.23 17.84 -5.01
N LEU A 27 19.10 16.89 -4.08
CA LEU A 27 17.85 16.18 -3.80
C LEU A 27 16.74 17.15 -3.35
N ARG A 28 17.08 18.14 -2.50
CA ARG A 28 16.12 19.17 -2.10
C ARG A 28 15.66 20.00 -3.30
N SER A 29 16.57 20.39 -4.18
CA SER A 29 16.26 21.16 -5.38
C SER A 29 15.39 20.37 -6.37
N LEU A 30 15.71 19.09 -6.62
CA LEU A 30 14.90 18.22 -7.47
C LEU A 30 13.51 18.00 -6.89
N ASN A 31 13.41 17.74 -5.59
CA ASN A 31 12.12 17.59 -4.92
C ASN A 31 11.24 18.85 -5.04
N GLN A 32 11.83 20.04 -4.87
CA GLN A 32 11.13 21.31 -5.08
C GLN A 32 10.69 21.48 -6.54
N LYS A 33 11.55 21.13 -7.49
CA LYS A 33 11.22 21.22 -8.92
C LYS A 33 10.07 20.29 -9.30
N GLY A 34 10.06 19.05 -8.80
CA GLY A 34 8.96 18.12 -9.01
C GLY A 34 7.64 18.63 -8.40
N ALA A 35 7.69 19.28 -7.24
CA ALA A 35 6.50 19.90 -6.64
C ALA A 35 5.95 21.05 -7.50
N ILE A 36 6.82 21.91 -8.02
CA ILE A 36 6.42 22.99 -8.95
C ILE A 36 5.73 22.43 -10.20
N PHE A 37 6.22 21.31 -10.74
CA PHE A 37 5.57 20.66 -11.88
C PHE A 37 4.21 20.04 -11.53
N ALA A 38 4.09 19.42 -10.34
CA ALA A 38 2.83 18.88 -9.86
C ALA A 38 1.77 20.00 -9.71
N ASP A 39 2.14 21.13 -9.07
CA ASP A 39 1.26 22.29 -8.91
C ASP A 39 0.83 22.89 -10.26
N ALA A 40 1.72 22.84 -11.26
CA ALA A 40 1.44 23.27 -12.62
C ALA A 40 0.66 22.24 -13.47
N ARG A 41 0.27 21.09 -12.89
CA ARG A 41 -0.37 19.95 -13.57
C ARG A 41 0.44 19.37 -14.74
N GLN A 42 1.77 19.49 -14.66
CA GLN A 42 2.70 18.82 -15.56
C GLN A 42 3.12 17.50 -14.91
N TYR A 43 2.19 16.54 -14.87
CA TYR A 43 2.31 15.33 -14.06
C TYR A 43 3.52 14.50 -14.46
N GLN A 44 3.68 14.20 -15.75
CA GLN A 44 4.81 13.37 -16.20
C GLN A 44 6.17 14.02 -15.88
N CYS A 45 6.31 15.34 -16.05
CA CYS A 45 7.53 16.05 -15.68
C CYS A 45 7.83 15.94 -14.18
N SER A 46 6.79 15.97 -13.34
CA SER A 46 6.93 15.78 -11.90
C SER A 46 7.41 14.36 -11.56
N VAL A 47 6.78 13.35 -12.18
CA VAL A 47 7.15 11.93 -12.04
C VAL A 47 8.60 11.70 -12.45
N ASP A 48 9.01 12.16 -13.64
CA ASP A 48 10.37 11.95 -14.16
C ASP A 48 11.42 12.56 -13.21
N VAL A 49 11.21 13.80 -12.74
CA VAL A 49 12.14 14.49 -11.84
C VAL A 49 12.23 13.81 -10.47
N TRP A 50 11.11 13.33 -9.94
CA TRP A 50 11.12 12.63 -8.66
C TRP A 50 11.65 11.21 -8.75
N LEU A 51 11.49 10.52 -9.89
CA LEU A 51 12.15 9.24 -10.14
C LEU A 51 13.67 9.42 -10.22
N ASP A 52 14.15 10.44 -10.94
CA ASP A 52 15.59 10.78 -10.98
C ASP A 52 16.13 11.08 -9.59
N ALA A 53 15.39 11.85 -8.78
CA ALA A 53 15.76 12.14 -7.39
C ALA A 53 15.77 10.88 -6.52
N PHE A 54 14.81 9.99 -6.73
CA PHE A 54 14.70 8.73 -6.00
C PHE A 54 15.86 7.78 -6.33
N ASP A 55 16.19 7.61 -7.61
CA ASP A 55 17.29 6.76 -8.07
C ASP A 55 18.64 7.28 -7.56
N LEU A 56 18.84 8.60 -7.59
CA LEU A 56 20.01 9.25 -7.03
C LEU A 56 20.15 8.99 -5.53
N ALA A 57 19.05 9.07 -4.77
CA ALA A 57 19.06 8.76 -3.35
C ALA A 57 19.34 7.27 -3.09
N LYS A 58 18.74 6.37 -3.88
CA LYS A 58 18.90 4.92 -3.73
C LYS A 58 20.33 4.44 -4.03
N ALA A 59 20.99 5.03 -5.02
CA ALA A 59 22.37 4.70 -5.38
C ALA A 59 23.37 4.89 -4.22
N GLU A 60 23.10 5.87 -3.34
CA GLU A 60 23.93 6.19 -2.18
C GLU A 60 23.56 5.36 -0.94
N GLY A 61 22.32 4.84 -0.88
CA GLY A 61 21.71 4.19 0.28
C GLY A 61 22.05 2.71 0.52
N GLY A 62 23.00 2.12 -0.21
CA GLY A 62 23.44 0.73 0.02
C GLY A 62 22.33 -0.33 -0.13
N GLY A 63 21.26 -0.04 -0.87
CA GLY A 63 20.19 -0.99 -1.21
C GLY A 63 18.88 -0.82 -0.44
N ARG A 64 18.85 -0.10 0.69
CA ARG A 64 17.60 0.28 1.38
C ARG A 64 17.14 1.66 0.93
N VAL A 65 15.84 1.90 0.89
CA VAL A 65 15.28 3.24 0.64
C VAL A 65 15.74 4.19 1.75
N PRO A 66 16.52 5.24 1.46
CA PRO A 66 16.93 6.21 2.47
C PRO A 66 15.72 6.91 3.07
N ARG A 67 15.82 7.37 4.33
CA ARG A 67 14.73 8.10 5.00
C ARG A 67 14.31 9.34 4.22
N GLU A 68 15.27 10.00 3.58
CA GLU A 68 15.11 11.17 2.73
C GLU A 68 14.27 10.86 1.49
N ALA A 69 14.45 9.65 0.92
CA ALA A 69 13.73 9.18 -0.26
C ALA A 69 12.29 8.74 0.04
N ARG A 70 11.95 8.41 1.30
CA ARG A 70 10.57 8.05 1.69
C ARG A 70 9.57 9.18 1.39
N LYS A 71 9.97 10.44 1.60
CA LYS A 71 9.14 11.61 1.29
C LYS A 71 8.95 11.75 -0.22
N THR A 72 10.00 11.54 -1.00
CA THR A 72 9.92 11.52 -2.47
C THR A 72 8.99 10.40 -2.95
N LEU A 73 9.08 9.20 -2.38
CA LEU A 73 8.16 8.10 -2.71
C LEU A 73 6.70 8.42 -2.36
N GLN A 74 6.46 9.08 -1.23
CA GLN A 74 5.12 9.55 -0.88
C GLN A 74 4.58 10.51 -1.95
N SER A 75 5.36 11.51 -2.32
CA SER A 75 4.99 12.49 -3.35
C SER A 75 4.78 11.84 -4.72
N LEU A 76 5.63 10.89 -5.10
CA LEU A 76 5.48 10.08 -6.32
C LEU A 76 4.16 9.31 -6.32
N CYS A 77 3.85 8.62 -5.23
CA CYS A 77 2.59 7.89 -5.12
C CYS A 77 1.37 8.81 -5.26
N MET A 78 1.42 9.99 -4.63
CA MET A 78 0.34 10.98 -4.73
C MET A 78 0.14 11.48 -6.16
N VAL A 79 1.21 11.94 -6.81
CA VAL A 79 1.09 12.52 -8.17
C VAL A 79 0.67 11.47 -9.21
N LEU A 80 1.07 10.21 -9.04
CA LEU A 80 0.63 9.12 -9.92
C LEU A 80 -0.88 8.86 -9.81
N LEU A 81 -1.43 8.92 -8.60
CA LEU A 81 -2.87 8.76 -8.37
C LEU A 81 -3.65 9.99 -8.85
N GLU A 82 -3.15 11.20 -8.57
CA GLU A 82 -3.74 12.45 -9.08
C GLU A 82 -3.72 12.52 -10.61
N MET A 83 -2.67 12.00 -11.24
CA MET A 83 -2.56 11.91 -12.70
C MET A 83 -3.59 10.93 -13.29
N ASP A 84 -3.81 9.77 -12.66
CA ASP A 84 -4.86 8.82 -13.08
C ASP A 84 -6.25 9.44 -12.96
N GLU A 85 -6.53 10.11 -11.84
CA GLU A 85 -7.81 10.78 -11.60
C GLU A 85 -8.06 11.89 -12.64
N ALA A 86 -7.09 12.79 -12.82
CA ALA A 86 -7.18 13.87 -13.81
C ALA A 86 -7.35 13.33 -15.24
N HIS A 87 -6.74 12.18 -15.55
CA HIS A 87 -6.96 11.49 -16.82
C HIS A 87 -8.40 10.94 -16.94
N THR A 88 -8.90 10.26 -15.90
CA THR A 88 -10.26 9.70 -15.90
C THR A 88 -11.36 10.76 -15.97
N GLU A 89 -11.16 11.91 -15.33
CA GLU A 89 -12.07 13.06 -15.40
C GLU A 89 -11.96 13.85 -16.72
N GLY A 90 -10.92 13.58 -17.52
CA GLY A 90 -10.63 14.30 -18.75
C GLY A 90 -10.07 15.71 -18.54
N THR A 91 -9.61 16.06 -17.32
CA THR A 91 -8.97 17.35 -17.04
C THR A 91 -7.51 17.40 -17.52
N SER A 92 -6.88 16.23 -17.68
CA SER A 92 -5.55 16.08 -18.28
C SER A 92 -5.57 15.10 -19.47
N LYS A 93 -4.71 15.33 -20.45
CA LYS A 93 -4.46 14.39 -21.56
C LYS A 93 -3.35 13.38 -21.24
N GLU A 94 -2.56 13.65 -20.20
CA GLU A 94 -1.48 12.76 -19.79
C GLU A 94 -2.10 11.51 -19.16
N SER A 95 -1.51 10.35 -19.44
CA SER A 95 -1.93 9.06 -18.89
C SER A 95 -0.78 8.43 -18.13
N VAL A 96 -1.09 7.79 -17.01
CA VAL A 96 -0.10 7.12 -16.18
C VAL A 96 0.59 5.98 -16.95
N LYS A 97 1.91 5.88 -16.84
CA LYS A 97 2.69 4.78 -17.43
C LYS A 97 2.84 3.63 -16.44
N TYR A 98 2.69 2.39 -16.94
CA TYR A 98 2.83 1.18 -16.13
C TYR A 98 4.20 1.07 -15.45
N ASP A 99 5.28 1.36 -16.19
CA ASP A 99 6.65 1.21 -15.67
C ASP A 99 6.96 2.19 -14.53
N ASP A 100 6.43 3.41 -14.58
CA ASP A 100 6.58 4.41 -13.53
C ASP A 100 5.91 3.93 -12.24
N VAL A 101 4.64 3.49 -12.34
CA VAL A 101 3.89 2.96 -11.19
C VAL A 101 4.56 1.70 -10.65
N LYS A 102 5.02 0.81 -11.52
CA LYS A 102 5.69 -0.43 -11.13
C LYS A 102 6.97 -0.15 -10.35
N THR A 103 7.75 0.84 -10.78
CA THR A 103 8.99 1.24 -10.10
C THR A 103 8.72 1.71 -8.68
N VAL A 104 7.71 2.58 -8.50
CA VAL A 104 7.30 3.06 -7.19
C VAL A 104 6.71 1.93 -6.33
N PHE A 105 5.90 1.06 -6.91
CA PHE A 105 5.33 -0.11 -6.24
C PHE A 105 6.41 -1.07 -5.74
N ASP A 106 7.40 -1.42 -6.57
CA ASP A 106 8.51 -2.28 -6.19
C ASP A 106 9.33 -1.64 -5.05
N ALA A 107 9.59 -0.33 -5.13
CA ALA A 107 10.30 0.41 -4.09
C ALA A 107 9.55 0.41 -2.74
N ILE A 108 8.22 0.61 -2.76
CA ILE A 108 7.41 0.54 -1.54
C ILE A 108 7.38 -0.88 -0.98
N CYS A 109 7.25 -1.90 -1.83
CA CYS A 109 7.30 -3.29 -1.36
C CYS A 109 8.65 -3.60 -0.68
N ASP A 110 9.76 -3.14 -1.25
CA ASP A 110 11.09 -3.32 -0.68
C ASP A 110 11.21 -2.61 0.68
N GLU A 111 10.63 -1.41 0.80
CA GLU A 111 10.61 -0.66 2.06
C GLU A 111 9.75 -1.36 3.12
N VAL A 112 8.61 -1.91 2.74
CA VAL A 112 7.74 -2.68 3.64
C VAL A 112 8.43 -3.94 4.15
N GLU A 113 9.09 -4.68 3.26
CA GLU A 113 9.87 -5.87 3.63
C GLU A 113 11.09 -5.54 4.50
N ALA A 114 11.76 -4.41 4.24
CA ALA A 114 12.88 -3.95 5.06
C ALA A 114 12.42 -3.52 6.46
N SER A 115 11.32 -2.77 6.51
CA SER A 115 10.68 -2.31 7.73
C SER A 115 10.25 -3.47 8.62
N HIS A 116 9.57 -4.48 8.07
CA HIS A 116 9.13 -5.64 8.86
C HIS A 116 10.28 -6.42 9.56
N ARG A 117 11.54 -6.25 9.12
CA ARG A 117 12.72 -6.89 9.72
C ARG A 117 13.39 -6.08 10.83
N ASP A 118 13.03 -4.82 11.01
CA ASP A 118 13.60 -3.99 12.07
C ASP A 118 12.81 -4.16 13.38
N ASP A 119 13.50 -4.24 14.53
CA ASP A 119 12.86 -4.40 15.85
C ASP A 119 12.23 -3.08 16.40
N ASP A 120 12.30 -1.96 15.66
CA ASP A 120 11.95 -0.61 16.16
C ASP A 120 10.44 -0.24 16.03
N PHE A 121 9.59 -1.20 15.63
CA PHE A 121 8.16 -0.98 15.33
C PHE A 121 7.22 -0.77 16.52
N THR A 122 7.75 -0.62 17.73
CA THR A 122 6.94 -0.42 18.95
C THR A 122 6.62 1.05 19.24
N LYS A 123 7.16 1.99 18.46
CA LYS A 123 6.95 3.43 18.66
C LYS A 123 5.70 3.91 17.91
N PRO A 124 4.74 4.59 18.58
CA PRO A 124 3.47 5.00 17.97
C PRO A 124 3.59 5.74 16.62
N GLY A 125 4.51 6.70 16.50
CA GLY A 125 4.68 7.47 15.25
C GLY A 125 5.26 6.64 14.09
N VAL A 126 6.04 5.59 14.37
CA VAL A 126 6.58 4.70 13.34
C VAL A 126 5.50 3.77 12.81
N VAL A 127 4.58 3.33 13.68
CA VAL A 127 3.43 2.49 13.30
C VAL A 127 2.49 3.25 12.38
N GLU A 128 2.19 4.51 12.68
CA GLU A 128 1.34 5.36 11.82
C GLU A 128 1.97 5.56 10.44
N GLU A 129 3.26 5.89 10.38
CA GLU A 129 3.98 6.04 9.11
C GLU A 129 3.95 4.74 8.29
N PHE A 130 4.11 3.59 8.94
CA PHE A 130 4.07 2.29 8.28
C PHE A 130 2.68 1.92 7.77
N ASP A 131 1.64 2.15 8.56
CA ASP A 131 0.25 1.94 8.15
C ASP A 131 -0.08 2.80 6.93
N MET A 132 0.36 4.06 6.90
CA MET A 132 0.23 4.92 5.73
C MET A 132 0.95 4.32 4.51
N VAL A 133 2.18 3.83 4.66
CA VAL A 133 2.96 3.17 3.57
C VAL A 133 2.20 1.98 2.99
N ILE A 134 1.60 1.14 3.84
CA ILE A 134 0.80 0.00 3.40
C ILE A 134 -0.47 0.45 2.66
N ARG A 135 -1.13 1.54 3.10
CA ARG A 135 -2.27 2.11 2.35
C ARG A 135 -1.83 2.59 0.95
N ARG A 136 -0.68 3.27 0.83
CA ARG A 136 -0.10 3.65 -0.49
C ARG A 136 0.07 2.44 -1.39
N LEU A 137 0.61 1.38 -0.80
CA LEU A 137 0.86 0.14 -1.51
C LEU A 137 -0.43 -0.43 -2.10
N LEU A 138 -1.52 -0.48 -1.34
CA LEU A 138 -2.82 -0.99 -1.82
C LEU A 138 -3.37 -0.12 -2.97
N HIS A 139 -3.24 1.20 -2.88
CA HIS A 139 -3.64 2.12 -3.96
C HIS A 139 -2.83 1.91 -5.24
N LEU A 140 -1.51 1.80 -5.13
CA LEU A 140 -0.66 1.53 -6.29
C LEU A 140 -0.91 0.15 -6.88
N MET A 141 -1.20 -0.85 -6.05
CA MET A 141 -1.60 -2.18 -6.53
C MET A 141 -2.90 -2.11 -7.34
N HIS A 142 -3.87 -1.33 -6.88
CA HIS A 142 -5.13 -1.15 -7.60
C HIS A 142 -4.88 -0.44 -8.94
N LEU A 143 -4.08 0.62 -8.92
CA LEU A 143 -3.69 1.34 -10.13
C LEU A 143 -2.96 0.43 -11.12
N LEU A 144 -2.01 -0.39 -10.66
CA LEU A 144 -1.30 -1.36 -11.50
C LEU A 144 -2.23 -2.39 -12.12
N ASP A 145 -3.18 -2.93 -11.35
CA ASP A 145 -4.14 -3.90 -11.87
C ASP A 145 -5.08 -3.25 -12.91
N LYS A 146 -5.46 -1.99 -12.69
CA LYS A 146 -6.29 -1.18 -13.60
C LYS A 146 -5.58 -0.87 -14.92
N ILE A 147 -4.31 -0.46 -14.88
CA ILE A 147 -3.56 -0.02 -16.07
C ILE A 147 -2.83 -1.17 -16.79
N ALA A 148 -2.75 -2.36 -16.19
CA ALA A 148 -2.10 -3.52 -16.81
C ALA A 148 -2.86 -3.97 -18.06
N VAL A 149 -2.31 -3.71 -19.23
CA VAL A 149 -2.87 -4.11 -20.52
C VAL A 149 -2.35 -5.49 -20.93
N GLU A 150 -1.08 -5.75 -20.67
CA GLU A 150 -0.40 -6.95 -21.12
C GLU A 150 -0.40 -8.06 -20.05
N ARG A 151 -0.43 -9.33 -20.48
CA ARG A 151 -0.47 -10.48 -19.57
C ARG A 151 0.79 -10.58 -18.69
N ASN A 152 1.96 -10.25 -19.23
CA ASN A 152 3.23 -10.17 -18.50
C ASN A 152 3.17 -9.14 -17.35
N GLN A 153 2.57 -7.96 -17.56
CA GLN A 153 2.38 -6.91 -16.56
C GLN A 153 1.50 -7.41 -15.42
N ALA A 154 0.36 -8.01 -15.75
CA ALA A 154 -0.55 -8.58 -14.77
C ALA A 154 0.06 -9.76 -13.99
N LEU A 155 0.96 -10.54 -14.62
CA LEU A 155 1.72 -11.60 -13.95
C LEU A 155 2.84 -11.05 -13.06
N ALA A 156 3.52 -9.98 -13.46
CA ALA A 156 4.55 -9.34 -12.66
C ALA A 156 4.00 -8.79 -11.34
N LEU A 157 2.84 -8.12 -11.39
CA LEU A 157 2.11 -7.67 -10.20
C LEU A 157 1.78 -8.85 -9.26
N ARG A 158 1.15 -9.90 -9.81
CA ARG A 158 0.78 -11.09 -9.03
C ARG A 158 2.00 -11.78 -8.41
N TYR A 159 3.10 -11.91 -9.15
CA TYR A 159 4.33 -12.52 -8.65
C TYR A 159 4.94 -11.70 -7.50
N ARG A 160 5.03 -10.37 -7.67
CA ARG A 160 5.56 -9.48 -6.62
C ARG A 160 4.68 -9.51 -5.38
N LEU A 161 3.35 -9.50 -5.56
CA LEU A 161 2.38 -9.58 -4.48
C LEU A 161 2.44 -10.92 -3.75
N HIS A 162 2.49 -12.04 -4.46
CA HIS A 162 2.62 -13.35 -3.84
C HIS A 162 3.90 -13.45 -2.99
N ARG A 163 5.03 -12.90 -3.46
CA ARG A 163 6.26 -12.81 -2.66
C ARG A 163 6.06 -11.98 -1.39
N LEU A 164 5.39 -10.85 -1.50
CA LEU A 164 5.10 -9.95 -0.38
C LEU A 164 4.20 -10.62 0.66
N LEU A 165 3.14 -11.33 0.23
CA LEU A 165 2.24 -12.05 1.13
C LEU A 165 2.96 -13.16 1.90
N ARG A 166 3.92 -13.85 1.27
CA ARG A 166 4.75 -14.86 1.95
C ARG A 166 5.71 -14.28 3.00
N ALA A 167 5.98 -12.97 2.96
CA ALA A 167 6.71 -12.30 4.03
C ALA A 167 5.87 -12.14 5.31
N ASN A 168 4.56 -12.47 5.26
CA ASN A 168 3.63 -12.41 6.38
C ASN A 168 3.64 -11.08 7.14
N ILE A 169 3.59 -9.99 6.38
CA ILE A 169 3.57 -8.64 6.94
C ILE A 169 2.29 -8.46 7.76
N CYS A 170 2.49 -8.25 9.06
CA CYS A 170 1.44 -7.94 10.01
C CYS A 170 1.72 -6.57 10.63
N VAL A 171 0.73 -5.68 10.54
CA VAL A 171 0.74 -4.43 11.29
C VAL A 171 0.11 -4.68 12.65
N GLU A 172 0.70 -4.11 13.71
CA GLU A 172 0.35 -4.39 15.12
C GLU A 172 -1.13 -4.15 15.47
N TYR A 173 -1.86 -3.32 14.72
CA TYR A 173 -3.29 -3.09 14.96
C TYR A 173 -4.19 -3.43 13.78
N SER A 174 -3.69 -3.24 12.55
CA SER A 174 -4.50 -3.42 11.34
C SER A 174 -4.42 -4.83 10.75
N GLY A 175 -3.48 -5.69 11.20
CA GLY A 175 -3.41 -7.10 10.79
C GLY A 175 -2.66 -7.32 9.48
N THR A 176 -3.10 -8.32 8.69
CA THR A 176 -2.52 -8.63 7.37
C THR A 176 -2.98 -7.63 6.30
N LEU A 177 -2.34 -7.63 5.12
CA LEU A 177 -2.75 -6.80 3.98
C LEU A 177 -4.25 -6.91 3.64
N LEU A 178 -4.83 -8.12 3.78
CA LEU A 178 -6.25 -8.33 3.52
C LEU A 178 -7.13 -7.66 4.57
N HIS A 179 -6.72 -7.56 5.83
CA HIS A 179 -7.46 -6.79 6.84
C HIS A 179 -7.49 -5.30 6.50
N ILE A 180 -6.36 -4.74 6.07
CA ILE A 180 -6.24 -3.32 5.72
C ILE A 180 -7.05 -3.01 4.46
N ALA A 181 -7.03 -3.90 3.47
CA ALA A 181 -7.89 -3.78 2.29
C ALA A 181 -9.39 -3.82 2.65
N MET A 182 -9.78 -4.45 3.77
CA MET A 182 -11.15 -4.46 4.28
C MET A 182 -11.53 -3.23 5.11
N ASP A 183 -10.57 -2.35 5.43
CA ASP A 183 -10.80 -1.13 6.21
C ASP A 183 -11.18 0.04 5.28
N PRO A 184 -12.37 0.66 5.45
CA PRO A 184 -12.79 1.83 4.67
C PRO A 184 -11.89 3.05 4.83
N ASN A 185 -11.16 3.15 5.95
CA ASN A 185 -10.19 4.22 6.12
C ASN A 185 -9.04 4.11 5.11
N THR A 186 -8.87 2.96 4.43
CA THR A 186 -7.83 2.79 3.41
C THR A 186 -8.07 3.72 2.22
N SER A 187 -9.33 4.10 1.95
CA SER A 187 -9.70 5.11 0.96
C SER A 187 -9.20 6.52 1.33
N ALA A 188 -9.04 6.83 2.62
CA ALA A 188 -8.66 8.16 3.11
C ALA A 188 -7.14 8.40 2.92
N TYR A 189 -6.73 8.62 1.68
CA TYR A 189 -5.32 8.76 1.30
C TYR A 189 -4.90 10.20 0.95
N GLY A 190 -5.82 11.04 0.47
CA GLY A 190 -5.53 12.42 0.07
C GLY A 190 -5.39 13.42 1.23
N PRO A 191 -4.76 14.60 1.00
CA PRO A 191 -4.71 15.69 1.97
C PRO A 191 -6.12 16.08 2.43
N GLY A 192 -6.37 16.06 3.75
CA GLY A 192 -7.70 16.36 4.31
C GLY A 192 -8.72 15.22 4.22
N GLY A 193 -8.29 13.99 3.91
CA GLY A 193 -9.19 12.84 3.73
C GLY A 193 -9.87 12.80 2.37
N GLY A 194 -9.26 13.46 1.36
CA GLY A 194 -9.78 13.49 0.00
C GLY A 194 -9.77 12.12 -0.68
N ASP A 195 -10.76 11.94 -1.55
CA ASP A 195 -11.11 10.73 -2.32
C ASP A 195 -10.15 10.46 -3.50
N LEU A 196 -8.92 10.98 -3.42
CA LEU A 196 -7.92 10.84 -4.47
C LEU A 196 -7.45 9.38 -4.47
N SER A 197 -8.16 8.45 -5.14
CA SER A 197 -7.75 7.06 -5.51
C SER A 197 -8.91 6.05 -5.45
N ALA A 198 -8.59 4.77 -5.17
CA ALA A 198 -9.52 3.66 -5.19
C ALA A 198 -10.31 3.60 -3.88
N GLU A 199 -11.62 3.39 -3.99
CA GLU A 199 -12.44 3.10 -2.82
C GLU A 199 -12.10 1.71 -2.26
N PHE A 200 -11.96 1.63 -0.94
CA PHE A 200 -11.76 0.39 -0.20
C PHE A 200 -12.89 0.12 0.78
N PRO A 201 -13.24 -1.16 0.99
CA PRO A 201 -12.81 -2.32 0.21
C PRO A 201 -13.42 -2.33 -1.20
N ASN A 202 -12.65 -2.82 -2.17
CA ASN A 202 -13.13 -3.05 -3.53
C ASN A 202 -13.05 -4.52 -3.93
N GLU A 203 -13.88 -4.88 -4.91
CA GLU A 203 -13.95 -6.22 -5.47
C GLU A 203 -12.62 -6.66 -6.09
N ALA A 204 -12.05 -5.83 -6.97
CA ALA A 204 -10.84 -6.14 -7.73
C ALA A 204 -9.63 -6.45 -6.82
N MET A 205 -9.38 -5.63 -5.80
CA MET A 205 -8.27 -5.86 -4.86
C MET A 205 -8.53 -7.08 -3.97
N THR A 206 -9.78 -7.29 -3.56
CA THR A 206 -10.12 -8.48 -2.75
C THR A 206 -9.83 -9.75 -3.55
N LEU A 207 -10.27 -9.82 -4.81
CA LEU A 207 -9.97 -10.93 -5.71
C LEU A 207 -8.48 -11.09 -5.96
N LEU A 208 -7.76 -9.98 -6.18
CA LEU A 208 -6.32 -10.00 -6.44
C LEU A 208 -5.54 -10.55 -5.25
N LEU A 209 -5.81 -10.05 -4.04
CA LEU A 209 -5.15 -10.49 -2.80
C LEU A 209 -5.41 -11.97 -2.52
N VAL A 210 -6.69 -12.37 -2.55
CA VAL A 210 -7.09 -13.76 -2.29
C VAL A 210 -6.55 -14.71 -3.36
N GLY A 211 -6.64 -14.33 -4.63
CA GLY A 211 -6.08 -15.10 -5.75
C GLY A 211 -4.55 -15.22 -5.71
N CYS A 212 -3.86 -14.32 -5.03
CA CYS A 212 -2.41 -14.40 -4.78
C CYS A 212 -2.06 -15.08 -3.45
N GLY A 213 -3.02 -15.72 -2.77
CA GLY A 213 -2.78 -16.52 -1.58
C GLY A 213 -2.78 -15.76 -0.27
N ALA A 214 -3.47 -14.61 -0.19
CA ALA A 214 -3.68 -13.93 1.08
C ALA A 214 -4.47 -14.84 2.05
N GLU A 215 -4.04 -14.89 3.31
CA GLU A 215 -4.68 -15.75 4.31
C GLU A 215 -6.04 -15.18 4.77
N VAL A 216 -7.12 -15.75 4.22
CA VAL A 216 -8.52 -15.32 4.43
C VAL A 216 -9.04 -15.50 5.85
N ASN A 217 -8.33 -16.28 6.67
CA ASN A 217 -8.67 -16.58 8.07
C ASN A 217 -7.61 -16.11 9.07
N ALA A 218 -6.62 -15.33 8.61
CA ALA A 218 -5.61 -14.77 9.49
C ALA A 218 -6.30 -13.96 10.60
N LYS A 219 -5.74 -13.99 11.81
CA LYS A 219 -6.26 -13.22 12.95
C LYS A 219 -5.32 -12.07 13.27
N ASN A 220 -5.86 -10.87 13.38
CA ASN A 220 -5.10 -9.73 13.93
C ASN A 220 -5.05 -9.79 15.48
N ASN A 221 -4.47 -8.77 16.11
CA ASN A 221 -4.32 -8.69 17.57
C ASN A 221 -5.66 -8.62 18.35
N LEU A 222 -6.76 -8.26 17.68
CA LEU A 222 -8.11 -8.31 18.25
C LEU A 222 -8.78 -9.69 18.06
N GLY A 223 -8.10 -10.62 17.40
CA GLY A 223 -8.66 -11.91 16.97
C GLY A 223 -9.62 -11.77 15.79
N ASP A 224 -9.75 -10.58 15.20
CA ASP A 224 -10.58 -10.34 14.03
C ASP A 224 -9.93 -11.05 12.83
N THR A 225 -10.76 -11.68 12.01
CA THR A 225 -10.39 -12.13 10.66
C THR A 225 -10.69 -11.03 9.65
N PRO A 226 -10.23 -11.11 8.38
CA PRO A 226 -10.62 -10.13 7.36
C PRO A 226 -12.14 -9.98 7.23
N LEU A 227 -12.89 -11.08 7.36
CA LEU A 227 -14.35 -11.05 7.37
C LEU A 227 -14.93 -10.30 8.57
N HIS A 228 -14.29 -10.35 9.75
CA HIS A 228 -14.69 -9.52 10.89
C HIS A 228 -14.46 -8.03 10.60
N SER A 229 -13.27 -7.65 10.08
CA SER A 229 -12.96 -6.26 9.72
C SER A 229 -13.96 -5.72 8.71
N PHE A 230 -14.23 -6.47 7.65
CA PHE A 230 -15.21 -6.12 6.63
C PHE A 230 -16.62 -5.93 7.21
N SER A 231 -17.09 -6.89 8.00
CA SER A 231 -18.46 -6.86 8.56
C SER A 231 -18.66 -5.71 9.55
N ARG A 232 -17.62 -5.38 10.33
CA ARG A 232 -17.67 -4.36 11.37
C ARG A 232 -17.53 -2.94 10.83
N LEU A 233 -16.61 -2.73 9.89
CA LEU A 233 -16.22 -1.40 9.44
C LEU A 233 -16.88 -1.02 8.11
N ALA A 234 -16.82 -1.93 7.12
CA ALA A 234 -17.07 -1.57 5.74
C ALA A 234 -18.50 -1.83 5.29
N CYS A 235 -19.07 -2.95 5.73
CA CYS A 235 -20.37 -3.41 5.25
C CYS A 235 -21.41 -2.29 5.35
N ASN A 236 -21.44 -1.52 6.45
CA ASN A 236 -22.47 -0.49 6.72
C ASN A 236 -22.26 0.84 5.99
N LEU A 237 -21.09 1.05 5.39
CA LEU A 237 -20.70 2.31 4.76
C LEU A 237 -20.82 2.28 3.23
N MET A 238 -21.04 1.10 2.64
CA MET A 238 -21.09 0.90 1.19
C MET A 238 -22.44 0.38 0.69
N ASP A 239 -22.58 0.39 -0.64
CA ASP A 239 -23.73 -0.16 -1.33
C ASP A 239 -23.93 -1.65 -1.01
N LYS A 240 -25.18 -2.01 -0.74
CA LYS A 240 -25.56 -3.37 -0.34
C LYS A 240 -25.06 -4.45 -1.33
N LYS A 241 -25.13 -4.17 -2.63
CA LYS A 241 -24.68 -5.12 -3.67
C LYS A 241 -23.17 -5.30 -3.65
N GLN A 242 -22.40 -4.22 -3.53
CA GLN A 242 -20.95 -4.28 -3.43
C GLN A 242 -20.53 -5.05 -2.17
N ALA A 243 -21.22 -4.80 -1.05
CA ALA A 243 -20.98 -5.54 0.17
C ALA A 243 -21.28 -7.05 0.03
N GLU A 244 -22.36 -7.40 -0.68
CA GLU A 244 -22.70 -8.79 -0.98
C GLU A 244 -21.60 -9.48 -1.80
N VAL A 245 -21.07 -8.81 -2.83
CA VAL A 245 -20.00 -9.35 -3.69
C VAL A 245 -18.72 -9.58 -2.89
N ILE A 246 -18.26 -8.60 -2.11
CA ILE A 246 -17.02 -8.72 -1.32
C ILE A 246 -17.16 -9.82 -0.26
N ALA A 247 -18.30 -9.89 0.43
CA ALA A 247 -18.57 -10.95 1.39
C ALA A 247 -18.57 -12.34 0.73
N ASP A 248 -19.19 -12.46 -0.45
CA ASP A 248 -19.24 -13.72 -1.19
C ASP A 248 -17.84 -14.17 -1.66
N ILE A 249 -16.99 -13.24 -2.09
CA ILE A 249 -15.59 -13.52 -2.44
C ILE A 249 -14.85 -14.10 -1.22
N LEU A 250 -14.94 -13.46 -0.06
CA LEU A 250 -14.27 -13.94 1.16
C LEU A 250 -14.78 -15.34 1.56
N ILE A 251 -16.11 -15.54 1.59
CA ILE A 251 -16.74 -16.79 2.01
C ILE A 251 -16.42 -17.92 1.02
N SER A 252 -16.56 -17.68 -0.28
CA SER A 252 -16.29 -18.67 -1.32
C SER A 252 -14.82 -19.07 -1.38
N ASN A 253 -13.91 -18.21 -0.92
CA ASN A 253 -12.49 -18.52 -0.78
C ASN A 253 -12.10 -19.06 0.60
N GLY A 254 -13.08 -19.48 1.43
CA GLY A 254 -12.84 -20.25 2.65
C GLY A 254 -12.83 -19.45 3.94
N SER A 255 -13.31 -18.20 3.96
CA SER A 255 -13.48 -17.47 5.22
C SER A 255 -14.47 -18.18 6.16
N HIS A 256 -14.05 -18.41 7.40
CA HIS A 256 -14.87 -19.03 8.43
C HIS A 256 -15.96 -18.08 8.93
N ILE A 257 -17.20 -18.35 8.54
CA ILE A 257 -18.39 -17.57 8.94
C ILE A 257 -18.70 -17.65 10.44
N ASP A 258 -18.21 -18.68 11.12
CA ASP A 258 -18.42 -18.95 12.54
C ASP A 258 -17.19 -18.64 13.40
N ALA A 259 -16.13 -18.09 12.80
CA ALA A 259 -14.98 -17.62 13.54
C ALA A 259 -15.39 -16.57 14.57
N ARG A 260 -14.75 -16.65 15.75
CA ARG A 260 -14.90 -15.68 16.84
C ARG A 260 -13.61 -14.92 17.07
N ASN A 261 -13.76 -13.60 17.26
CA ASN A 261 -12.69 -12.73 17.71
C ASN A 261 -12.50 -12.79 19.23
N ASN A 262 -11.56 -12.01 19.78
CA ASN A 262 -11.25 -12.00 21.21
C ASN A 262 -12.39 -11.42 22.08
N ARG A 263 -13.36 -10.73 21.47
CA ARG A 263 -14.57 -10.23 22.14
C ARG A 263 -15.72 -11.25 22.12
N GLY A 264 -15.56 -12.37 21.41
CA GLY A 264 -16.60 -13.37 21.22
C GLY A 264 -17.59 -13.04 20.11
N ASP A 265 -17.37 -11.97 19.34
CA ASP A 265 -18.19 -11.62 18.19
C ASP A 265 -17.92 -12.57 17.04
N PHE A 266 -18.99 -12.93 16.30
CA PHE A 266 -18.87 -13.74 15.09
C PHE A 266 -18.44 -12.90 13.90
N ALA A 267 -17.70 -13.51 12.97
CA ALA A 267 -17.28 -12.89 11.72
C ALA A 267 -18.45 -12.33 10.90
N THR A 268 -19.63 -12.95 10.98
CA THR A 268 -20.84 -12.54 10.24
C THR A 268 -21.66 -11.46 10.94
N ARG A 269 -21.25 -10.97 12.11
CA ARG A 269 -21.97 -9.94 12.86
C ARG A 269 -22.05 -8.66 12.02
N GLY A 270 -23.25 -8.32 11.55
CA GLY A 270 -23.50 -7.18 10.65
C GLY A 270 -23.83 -7.56 9.19
N LEU A 271 -23.53 -8.80 8.77
CA LEU A 271 -23.88 -9.30 7.44
C LEU A 271 -25.35 -9.76 7.32
N GLU A 272 -26.11 -9.73 8.41
CA GLU A 272 -27.48 -10.24 8.48
C GLU A 272 -28.48 -9.53 7.54
N ARG A 273 -28.15 -8.30 7.13
CA ARG A 273 -28.92 -7.51 6.15
C ARG A 273 -28.56 -7.80 4.70
N LEU A 274 -27.45 -8.50 4.47
CA LEU A 274 -27.01 -8.93 3.15
C LEU A 274 -27.73 -10.22 2.74
N SER A 275 -27.97 -10.38 1.45
CA SER A 275 -28.75 -11.47 0.87
C SER A 275 -27.89 -12.67 0.51
N LEU A 276 -26.93 -13.02 1.38
CA LEU A 276 -25.96 -14.10 1.14
C LEU A 276 -26.62 -15.48 1.28
N ASP A 277 -26.49 -16.33 0.27
CA ASP A 277 -27.12 -17.66 0.25
C ASP A 277 -26.63 -18.56 1.39
N VAL A 278 -25.35 -18.44 1.74
CA VAL A 278 -24.71 -19.19 2.83
C VAL A 278 -25.31 -18.83 4.22
N LEU A 279 -25.75 -17.59 4.41
CA LEU A 279 -26.41 -17.16 5.66
C LEU A 279 -27.87 -17.61 5.73
N LYS A 280 -28.55 -17.74 4.58
CA LYS A 280 -29.94 -18.25 4.51
C LYS A 280 -30.01 -19.72 4.90
N THR A 281 -29.03 -20.53 4.52
CA THR A 281 -28.92 -21.94 4.93
C THR A 281 -28.75 -22.10 6.43
N LYS A 282 -27.96 -21.24 7.09
CA LYS A 282 -27.77 -21.30 8.55
C LYS A 282 -29.06 -20.96 9.31
N ARG A 283 -29.84 -19.97 8.85
CA ARG A 283 -31.17 -19.64 9.44
C ARG A 283 -32.15 -20.80 9.39
N ARG A 284 -32.09 -21.65 8.35
CA ARG A 284 -32.95 -22.85 8.25
C ARG A 284 -32.53 -23.96 9.21
N VAL A 285 -31.23 -24.09 9.50
CA VAL A 285 -30.69 -25.14 10.38
C VAL A 285 -30.80 -24.77 11.86
N SER A 286 -30.73 -23.49 12.22
CA SER A 286 -30.88 -23.00 13.60
C SER A 286 -32.33 -22.76 14.05
N GLY A 287 -33.30 -23.02 13.17
CA GLY A 287 -34.73 -22.82 13.40
C GLY A 287 -35.54 -24.10 13.61
N VAL A 288 -34.87 -25.22 13.92
CA VAL A 288 -35.47 -26.53 14.25
C VAL A 288 -35.04 -26.92 15.66
#